data_AF-A0A6I2QYN9-F1
#
_entry.id   AF-A0A6I2QYN9-F1
#
_cell.length_a   1.000
_cell.length_b   1.000
_cell.length_c   1.000
_cell.angle_alpha   90.00
_cell.angle_beta   90.00
_cell.angle_gamma   90.00
#
_symmetry.space_group_name_H-M   'P 1'
#
loop_
_entity.id
_entity.type
_entity.pdbx_description
1 polymer ?
#
loop_
_entity_poly.entity_id
_entity_poly.type
_entity_poly.pdbx_seq_one_letter_code
_entity_poly.pdbx_strand_id
1 'polypeptide(L)'
;MSFIQTILDKLGNIQVNNSLCVDLISPKGYCNFCVDSCPIDAISFENENIIIKDNCNGCGICTSNCKPKALTKINPTEKGLINAIKSRYIDKFDCNIDSEDERMCVGALSKEIITYIYLNDNEFFSNINDDKCANCKFNVGYKLFNKRITEIENSIKDYDSSHLIKEKSDVDLNKREFLKNIFTLPSKRLDNSIKNYHEYYSELVNENPEIMQHIDFLLPAKSDNKCSKCQACVKLCPTDALDMKQDNMYLNKSLCCGCGLCANVCFEKALTMQKNDGVIDGIIPIFEEFE
;
A
#
# COMPACT_ATOMS: atom_id res chain seq x y z
N MET A 1 3.88 -14.83 31.38
CA MET A 1 2.65 -14.44 30.65
C MET A 1 1.86 -15.69 30.35
N SER A 2 0.53 -15.67 30.42
CA SER A 2 -0.28 -16.87 30.12
C SER A 2 -0.23 -17.15 28.61
N PHE A 3 -0.29 -18.42 28.23
CA PHE A 3 -0.35 -18.89 26.84
C PHE A 3 -1.47 -18.19 26.03
N ILE A 4 -2.56 -17.81 26.70
CA ILE A 4 -3.68 -17.04 26.14
C ILE A 4 -3.27 -15.59 25.81
N GLN A 5 -2.45 -14.94 26.63
CA GLN A 5 -1.93 -13.60 26.35
C GLN A 5 -0.98 -13.63 25.14
N THR A 6 -0.11 -14.63 25.06
CA THR A 6 0.78 -14.85 23.91
C THR A 6 0.01 -15.15 22.62
N ILE A 7 -1.14 -15.84 22.70
CA ILE A 7 -2.05 -16.04 21.57
C ILE A 7 -2.75 -14.74 21.18
N LEU A 8 -3.28 -13.95 22.13
CA LEU A 8 -3.88 -12.63 21.85
C LEU A 8 -2.86 -11.62 21.28
N ASP A 9 -1.59 -11.73 21.66
CA ASP A 9 -0.49 -10.93 21.12
C ASP A 9 0.00 -11.44 19.73
N LYS A 10 -0.17 -12.73 19.44
CA LYS A 10 0.15 -13.41 18.15
C LYS A 10 -1.02 -13.37 17.13
N LEU A 11 -2.26 -13.17 17.58
CA LEU A 11 -3.47 -13.00 16.78
C LEU A 11 -3.55 -11.57 16.20
N GLY A 12 -2.74 -11.33 15.18
CA GLY A 12 -3.06 -10.42 14.07
C GLY A 12 -3.87 -9.16 14.36
N ASN A 13 -3.25 -8.15 14.98
CA ASN A 13 -3.84 -6.81 15.03
C ASN A 13 -3.78 -6.14 13.64
N ILE A 14 -4.61 -6.58 12.70
CA ILE A 14 -4.84 -5.85 11.45
C ILE A 14 -5.88 -4.78 11.75
N GLN A 15 -5.45 -3.53 11.71
CA GLN A 15 -6.32 -2.37 11.84
C GLN A 15 -6.94 -2.06 10.48
N VAL A 16 -8.26 -1.85 10.48
CA VAL A 16 -9.05 -1.46 9.31
C VAL A 16 -9.36 0.03 9.35
N ASN A 17 -9.13 0.72 8.23
CA ASN A 17 -9.68 2.04 7.95
C ASN A 17 -10.40 2.05 6.61
N ASN A 18 -11.73 1.93 6.64
CA ASN A 18 -12.57 1.88 5.44
C ASN A 18 -12.50 3.16 4.61
N SER A 19 -12.27 4.32 5.23
CA SER A 19 -12.15 5.61 4.54
C SER A 19 -10.93 5.71 3.63
N LEU A 20 -9.95 4.82 3.79
CA LEU A 20 -8.77 4.75 2.93
C LEU A 20 -8.91 3.69 1.83
N CYS A 21 -9.92 2.82 1.88
CA CYS A 21 -10.02 1.71 0.93
C CYS A 21 -10.49 2.21 -0.44
N VAL A 22 -9.60 2.07 -1.44
CA VAL A 22 -9.84 2.44 -2.84
C VAL A 22 -11.15 1.87 -3.39
N ASP A 23 -11.45 0.61 -3.08
CA ASP A 23 -12.65 -0.05 -3.61
C ASP A 23 -13.95 0.48 -3.00
N LEU A 24 -13.91 0.82 -1.70
CA LEU A 24 -15.06 1.35 -0.96
C LEU A 24 -15.34 2.82 -1.32
N ILE A 25 -14.29 3.62 -1.53
CA ILE A 25 -14.47 5.06 -1.80
C ILE A 25 -14.63 5.38 -3.29
N SER A 26 -14.15 4.51 -4.18
CA SER A 26 -14.16 4.80 -5.62
C SER A 26 -15.33 4.14 -6.34
N PRO A 27 -16.20 4.94 -6.96
CA PRO A 27 -17.25 4.39 -7.81
C PRO A 27 -16.70 3.85 -9.14
N LYS A 28 -15.46 4.18 -9.53
CA LYS A 28 -14.84 3.71 -10.79
C LYS A 28 -13.67 2.74 -10.61
N GLY A 29 -12.98 2.84 -9.47
CA GLY A 29 -11.81 2.05 -9.16
C GLY A 29 -12.14 0.80 -8.37
N TYR A 30 -11.50 -0.31 -8.74
CA TYR A 30 -11.60 -1.61 -8.08
C TYR A 30 -10.25 -2.05 -7.51
N CYS A 31 -10.25 -2.52 -6.26
CA CYS A 31 -9.11 -3.16 -5.62
C CYS A 31 -9.57 -4.25 -4.64
N ASN A 32 -9.13 -5.48 -4.88
CA ASN A 32 -9.47 -6.66 -4.08
C ASN A 32 -8.25 -7.41 -3.55
N PHE A 33 -7.05 -6.80 -3.61
CA PHE A 33 -5.80 -7.44 -3.24
C PHE A 33 -5.86 -8.16 -1.88
N CYS A 34 -6.47 -7.55 -0.87
CA CYS A 34 -6.54 -8.13 0.48
C CYS A 34 -7.40 -9.40 0.53
N VAL A 35 -8.49 -9.45 -0.25
CA VAL A 35 -9.36 -10.62 -0.37
C VAL A 35 -8.63 -11.71 -1.16
N ASP A 36 -8.11 -11.37 -2.34
CA ASP A 36 -7.43 -12.31 -3.24
C ASP A 36 -6.17 -12.93 -2.63
N SER A 37 -5.47 -12.17 -1.78
CA SER A 37 -4.21 -12.62 -1.15
C SER A 37 -4.41 -13.31 0.20
N CYS A 38 -5.64 -13.42 0.71
CA CYS A 38 -5.92 -14.07 1.99
C CYS A 38 -6.04 -15.60 1.82
N PRO A 39 -5.09 -16.41 2.29
CA PRO A 39 -5.09 -17.87 2.05
C PRO A 39 -6.10 -18.67 2.90
N ILE A 40 -6.88 -17.96 3.72
CA ILE A 40 -7.84 -18.53 4.67
C ILE A 40 -9.21 -17.84 4.58
N ASP A 41 -9.42 -17.04 3.53
CA ASP A 41 -10.68 -16.36 3.23
C ASP A 41 -11.25 -15.54 4.41
N ALA A 42 -10.35 -14.97 5.19
CA ALA A 42 -10.67 -14.22 6.41
C ALA A 42 -11.04 -12.75 6.16
N ILE A 43 -10.98 -12.29 4.91
CA ILE A 43 -11.28 -10.89 4.54
C ILE A 43 -12.41 -10.86 3.52
N SER A 44 -13.44 -10.05 3.77
CA SER A 44 -14.57 -9.81 2.86
C SER A 44 -14.96 -8.33 2.83
N PHE A 45 -15.74 -7.95 1.82
CA PHE A 45 -16.41 -6.65 1.76
C PHE A 45 -17.90 -6.85 2.05
N GLU A 46 -18.43 -6.19 3.08
CA GLU A 46 -19.83 -6.30 3.50
C GLU A 46 -20.35 -4.93 3.92
N ASN A 47 -21.52 -4.52 3.41
CA ASN A 47 -22.19 -3.26 3.76
C ASN A 47 -21.23 -2.04 3.78
N GLU A 48 -20.45 -1.86 2.71
CA GLU A 48 -19.45 -0.76 2.60
C GLU A 48 -18.31 -0.81 3.63
N ASN A 49 -18.01 -1.97 4.20
CA ASN A 49 -16.93 -2.16 5.16
C ASN A 49 -16.03 -3.34 4.77
N ILE A 50 -14.75 -3.26 5.12
CA ILE A 50 -13.86 -4.42 5.14
C ILE A 50 -14.13 -5.19 6.44
N ILE A 51 -14.44 -6.47 6.32
CA ILE A 51 -14.65 -7.38 7.45
C ILE A 51 -13.44 -8.31 7.58
N ILE A 52 -12.94 -8.45 8.80
CA ILE A 52 -11.91 -9.44 9.16
C ILE A 52 -12.59 -10.48 10.06
N LYS A 53 -12.64 -11.72 9.59
CA LYS A 53 -13.26 -12.84 10.29
C LYS A 53 -12.35 -13.39 11.38
N ASP A 54 -12.95 -14.06 12.37
CA ASP A 54 -12.26 -14.64 13.53
C ASP A 54 -11.23 -15.72 13.17
N ASN A 55 -11.33 -16.30 11.99
CA ASN A 55 -10.34 -17.26 11.50
C ASN A 55 -9.05 -16.60 11.01
N CYS A 56 -8.98 -15.25 10.97
CA CYS A 56 -7.77 -14.50 10.64
C CYS A 56 -6.63 -14.84 11.61
N ASN A 57 -5.48 -15.22 11.06
CA ASN A 57 -4.31 -15.58 11.84
C ASN A 57 -3.25 -14.47 11.93
N GLY A 58 -3.52 -13.29 11.37
CA GLY A 58 -2.57 -12.18 11.42
C GLY A 58 -1.34 -12.29 10.54
N CYS A 59 -1.35 -13.13 9.49
CA CYS A 59 -0.17 -13.34 8.64
C CYS A 59 0.38 -12.07 7.99
N GLY A 60 -0.42 -11.00 7.81
CA GLY A 60 0.04 -9.70 7.31
C GLY A 60 0.22 -9.60 5.79
N ILE A 61 -0.13 -10.63 5.03
CA ILE A 61 -0.01 -10.59 3.55
C ILE A 61 -0.84 -9.43 2.97
N CYS A 62 -2.08 -9.27 3.43
CA CYS A 62 -3.00 -8.23 2.97
C CYS A 62 -2.53 -6.79 3.27
N THR A 63 -1.73 -6.59 4.32
CA THR A 63 -1.20 -5.26 4.67
C THR A 63 0.03 -4.90 3.83
N SER A 64 0.78 -5.91 3.36
CA SER A 64 2.06 -5.72 2.65
C SER A 64 1.95 -4.98 1.30
N ASN A 65 0.75 -4.89 0.72
CA ASN A 65 0.51 -4.17 -0.54
C ASN A 65 -0.66 -3.17 -0.44
N CYS A 66 -1.21 -2.94 0.76
CA CYS A 66 -2.27 -1.96 0.95
C CYS A 66 -1.67 -0.55 0.94
N LYS A 67 -1.39 -0.02 -0.26
CA LYS A 67 -0.81 1.31 -0.46
C LYS A 67 -1.57 2.44 0.26
N PRO A 68 -2.92 2.52 0.22
CA PRO A 68 -3.64 3.55 0.96
C PRO A 68 -3.70 3.29 2.48
N LYS A 69 -3.14 2.18 2.98
CA LYS A 69 -3.13 1.78 4.40
C LYS A 69 -4.52 1.64 5.03
N ALA A 70 -5.51 1.26 4.21
CA ALA A 70 -6.80 0.78 4.68
C ALA A 70 -6.70 -0.47 5.56
N LEU A 71 -5.63 -1.26 5.38
CA LEU A 71 -5.25 -2.35 6.26
C LEU A 71 -3.82 -2.14 6.73
N THR A 72 -3.64 -2.05 8.06
CA THR A 72 -2.33 -1.84 8.68
C THR A 72 -2.08 -2.88 9.74
N LYS A 73 -0.88 -3.46 9.76
CA LYS A 73 -0.45 -4.35 10.85
C LYS A 73 0.10 -3.47 11.98
N ILE A 74 -0.38 -3.65 13.22
CA ILE A 74 0.11 -2.86 14.35
C ILE A 74 1.08 -3.62 15.27
N ASN A 75 1.19 -4.95 15.14
CA ASN A 75 2.14 -5.73 15.93
C ASN A 75 2.87 -6.82 15.12
N PRO A 76 4.15 -6.60 14.78
CA PRO A 76 4.81 -5.30 14.71
C PRO A 76 4.24 -4.44 13.56
N THR A 77 4.39 -3.13 13.66
CA THR A 77 4.28 -2.20 12.51
C THR A 77 5.42 -2.43 11.52
N GLU A 78 5.37 -1.85 10.31
CA GLU A 78 6.51 -1.92 9.35
C GLU A 78 7.81 -1.41 10.00
N LYS A 79 7.76 -0.25 10.67
CA LYS A 79 8.89 0.30 11.44
C LYS A 79 9.35 -0.63 12.56
N GLY A 80 8.41 -1.19 13.32
CA GLY A 80 8.71 -2.17 14.35
C GLY A 80 9.38 -3.43 13.79
N LEU A 81 8.96 -3.89 12.62
CA LEU A 81 9.49 -5.07 11.96
C LEU A 81 10.93 -4.86 11.50
N ILE A 82 11.24 -3.74 10.82
CA ILE A 82 12.64 -3.47 10.46
C ILE A 82 13.52 -3.30 11.70
N ASN A 83 13.04 -2.63 12.76
CA ASN A 83 13.83 -2.52 13.99
C ASN A 83 14.10 -3.89 14.64
N ALA A 84 13.12 -4.79 14.59
CA ALA A 84 13.28 -6.17 15.06
C ALA A 84 14.27 -6.97 14.20
N ILE A 85 14.28 -6.77 12.87
CA ILE A 85 15.26 -7.37 11.95
C ILE A 85 16.66 -6.82 12.24
N LYS A 86 16.81 -5.49 12.31
CA LYS A 86 18.08 -4.79 12.63
C LYS A 86 18.72 -5.30 13.93
N SER A 87 17.89 -5.56 14.95
CA SER A 87 18.34 -6.05 16.26
C SER A 87 18.51 -7.57 16.35
N ARG A 88 18.27 -8.31 15.26
CA ARG A 88 18.21 -9.79 15.23
C ARG A 88 17.19 -10.38 16.22
N TYR A 89 16.21 -9.59 16.65
CA TYR A 89 15.12 -10.05 17.49
C TYR A 89 14.15 -10.94 16.70
N ILE A 90 13.95 -10.62 15.41
CA ILE A 90 13.30 -11.50 14.44
C ILE A 90 14.31 -11.84 13.35
N ASP A 91 14.76 -13.08 13.31
CA ASP A 91 15.74 -13.60 12.36
C ASP A 91 15.22 -14.78 11.52
N LYS A 92 14.02 -15.30 11.87
CA LYS A 92 13.36 -16.45 11.21
C LYS A 92 12.04 -16.04 10.58
N PHE A 93 11.94 -16.25 9.27
CA PHE A 93 10.75 -15.92 8.50
C PHE A 93 10.16 -17.18 7.88
N ASP A 94 9.19 -17.77 8.58
CA ASP A 94 8.32 -18.83 8.09
C ASP A 94 6.92 -18.72 8.75
N CYS A 95 6.04 -19.72 8.56
CA CYS A 95 4.69 -19.67 9.13
C CYS A 95 4.69 -19.79 10.66
N ASN A 96 4.31 -18.72 11.35
CA ASN A 96 4.14 -18.64 12.81
C ASN A 96 3.08 -19.60 13.40
N ILE A 97 2.30 -20.27 12.55
CA ILE A 97 1.22 -21.17 12.98
C ILE A 97 1.77 -22.43 13.64
N ASP A 98 3.00 -22.85 13.30
CA ASP A 98 3.54 -24.15 13.70
C ASP A 98 4.69 -24.06 14.72
N SER A 99 4.98 -22.88 15.29
CA SER A 99 6.16 -22.69 16.17
C SER A 99 5.86 -21.93 17.46
N GLU A 100 6.51 -22.34 18.55
CA GLU A 100 6.52 -21.60 19.81
C GLU A 100 7.34 -20.31 19.72
N ASP A 101 8.38 -20.30 18.87
CA ASP A 101 9.25 -19.15 18.55
C ASP A 101 8.50 -17.99 17.88
N GLU A 102 9.02 -16.78 17.99
CA GLU A 102 8.54 -15.62 17.24
C GLU A 102 8.95 -15.71 15.76
N ARG A 103 7.99 -16.03 14.88
CA ARG A 103 8.20 -16.09 13.43
C ARG A 103 7.24 -15.19 12.68
N MET A 104 7.64 -14.77 11.48
CA MET A 104 6.79 -13.97 10.61
C MET A 104 6.69 -14.54 9.20
N CYS A 105 5.48 -14.45 8.64
CA CYS A 105 5.25 -14.83 7.26
C CYS A 105 6.09 -13.94 6.32
N VAL A 106 6.89 -14.56 5.45
CA VAL A 106 7.64 -13.86 4.39
C VAL A 106 6.73 -13.02 3.49
N GLY A 107 5.48 -13.45 3.27
CA GLY A 107 4.50 -12.70 2.49
C GLY A 107 4.02 -11.41 3.17
N ALA A 108 4.29 -11.22 4.46
CA ALA A 108 4.03 -9.98 5.17
C ALA A 108 5.04 -8.87 4.83
N LEU A 109 6.21 -9.23 4.32
CA LEU A 109 7.29 -8.30 4.01
C LEU A 109 6.93 -7.50 2.77
N SER A 110 6.76 -6.18 2.93
CA SER A 110 6.55 -5.29 1.79
C SER A 110 7.82 -5.24 0.92
N LYS A 111 7.68 -4.78 -0.33
CA LYS A 111 8.83 -4.69 -1.26
C LYS A 111 9.95 -3.85 -0.66
N GLU A 112 9.59 -2.80 0.05
CA GLU A 112 10.52 -1.86 0.63
C GLU A 112 11.31 -2.46 1.81
N ILE A 113 10.67 -3.29 2.65
CA ILE A 113 11.37 -4.04 3.70
C ILE A 113 12.32 -5.07 3.07
N ILE A 114 11.88 -5.76 2.02
CA ILE A 114 12.72 -6.73 1.31
C ILE A 114 13.93 -6.03 0.69
N THR A 115 13.75 -4.86 0.06
CA THR A 115 14.87 -4.06 -0.47
C THR A 115 15.86 -3.69 0.63
N TYR A 116 15.37 -3.24 1.78
CA TYR A 116 16.24 -2.93 2.92
C TYR A 116 17.09 -4.15 3.33
N ILE A 117 16.44 -5.30 3.52
CA ILE A 117 17.12 -6.57 3.86
C ILE A 117 18.15 -6.92 2.78
N TYR A 118 17.77 -6.87 1.51
CA TYR A 118 18.62 -7.22 0.39
C TYR A 118 19.91 -6.39 0.34
N LEU A 119 19.86 -5.11 0.72
CA LEU A 119 21.02 -4.24 0.73
C LEU A 119 21.88 -4.36 2.01
N ASN A 120 21.34 -4.88 3.11
CA ASN A 120 21.98 -4.79 4.44
C ASN A 120 22.23 -6.14 5.13
N ASP A 121 21.54 -7.21 4.75
CA ASP A 121 21.59 -8.51 5.44
C ASP A 121 21.46 -9.68 4.45
N ASN A 122 22.55 -9.96 3.74
CA ASN A 122 22.63 -11.06 2.77
C ASN A 122 22.38 -12.44 3.39
N GLU A 123 22.58 -12.59 4.71
CA GLU A 123 22.35 -13.85 5.42
C GLU A 123 20.86 -14.08 5.73
N PHE A 124 20.04 -13.04 5.73
CA PHE A 124 18.60 -13.13 6.04
C PHE A 124 17.89 -14.19 5.20
N PHE A 125 18.14 -14.19 3.88
CA PHE A 125 17.45 -15.09 2.96
C PHE A 125 17.79 -16.56 3.21
N SER A 126 18.95 -16.84 3.80
CA SER A 126 19.33 -18.21 4.18
C SER A 126 18.50 -18.77 5.35
N ASN A 127 17.83 -17.90 6.12
CA ASN A 127 16.96 -18.28 7.22
C ASN A 127 15.50 -18.54 6.78
N ILE A 128 15.21 -18.48 5.48
CA ILE A 128 13.91 -18.81 4.92
C ILE A 128 13.87 -20.30 4.58
N ASN A 129 12.86 -21.01 5.07
CA ASN A 129 12.63 -22.41 4.69
C ASN A 129 11.77 -22.47 3.42
N ASP A 130 12.43 -22.47 2.26
CA ASP A 130 11.78 -22.47 0.95
C ASP A 130 10.87 -23.67 0.74
N ASP A 131 11.31 -24.89 1.09
CA ASP A 131 10.52 -26.11 0.94
C ASP A 131 9.24 -26.08 1.77
N LYS A 132 9.33 -25.59 3.01
CA LYS A 132 8.15 -25.40 3.89
C LYS A 132 7.21 -24.36 3.30
N CYS A 133 7.71 -23.22 2.83
CA CYS A 133 6.90 -22.14 2.27
C CYS A 133 6.24 -22.53 0.93
N ALA A 134 6.96 -23.27 0.08
CA ALA A 134 6.47 -23.77 -1.20
C ALA A 134 5.26 -24.71 -1.04
N ASN A 135 5.23 -25.51 0.03
CA ASN A 135 4.14 -26.44 0.30
C ASN A 135 3.14 -25.94 1.37
N CYS A 136 3.29 -24.70 1.83
CA CYS A 136 2.48 -24.13 2.88
C CYS A 136 1.07 -23.74 2.38
N LYS A 137 0.06 -23.82 3.27
CA LYS A 137 -1.28 -23.25 3.02
C LYS A 137 -1.23 -21.76 2.66
N PHE A 138 -0.17 -21.06 3.07
CA PHE A 138 0.09 -19.63 2.83
C PHE A 138 1.01 -19.39 1.61
N ASN A 139 1.16 -20.36 0.70
CA ASN A 139 2.03 -20.27 -0.48
C ASN A 139 1.79 -19.00 -1.32
N VAL A 140 0.57 -18.44 -1.35
CA VAL A 140 0.29 -17.14 -1.99
C VAL A 140 1.21 -16.02 -1.50
N GLY A 141 1.51 -15.99 -0.20
CA GLY A 141 2.45 -15.03 0.39
C GLY A 141 3.89 -15.28 -0.04
N TYR A 142 4.30 -16.55 -0.16
CA TYR A 142 5.63 -16.91 -0.64
C TYR A 142 5.83 -16.58 -2.13
N LYS A 143 4.83 -16.85 -2.97
CA LYS A 143 4.81 -16.41 -4.38
C LYS A 143 4.94 -14.90 -4.50
N LEU A 144 4.21 -14.15 -3.66
CA LEU A 144 4.28 -12.70 -3.63
C LEU A 144 5.66 -12.21 -3.19
N PHE A 145 6.26 -12.83 -2.17
CA PHE A 145 7.61 -12.55 -1.72
C PHE A 145 8.65 -12.76 -2.83
N ASN A 146 8.65 -13.93 -3.48
CA ASN A 146 9.57 -14.24 -4.58
C ASN A 146 9.40 -13.29 -5.77
N LYS A 147 8.15 -12.93 -6.11
CA LYS A 147 7.88 -11.92 -7.15
C LYS A 147 8.58 -10.59 -6.82
N ARG A 148 8.51 -10.13 -5.57
CA ARG A 148 9.16 -8.88 -5.12
C ARG A 148 10.69 -8.97 -5.20
N ILE A 149 11.27 -10.11 -4.80
CA ILE A 149 12.71 -10.37 -4.94
C ILE A 149 13.12 -10.26 -6.42
N THR A 150 12.42 -10.98 -7.30
CA THR A 150 12.66 -10.94 -8.74
C THR A 150 12.53 -9.52 -9.31
N GLU A 151 11.57 -8.73 -8.85
CA GLU A 151 11.45 -7.31 -9.25
C GLU A 151 12.59 -6.43 -8.73
N ILE A 152 13.12 -6.71 -7.54
CA ILE A 152 14.27 -5.99 -6.96
C ILE A 152 15.55 -6.35 -7.73
N GLU A 153 15.76 -7.63 -8.01
CA GLU A 153 16.92 -8.14 -8.78
C GLU A 153 16.90 -7.64 -10.23
N ASN A 154 15.71 -7.60 -10.85
CA ASN A 154 15.56 -7.27 -12.26
C ASN A 154 15.48 -5.78 -12.57
N SER A 155 15.70 -4.86 -11.62
CA SER A 155 15.41 -3.42 -11.73
C SER A 155 15.96 -2.72 -13.00
N ILE A 156 15.28 -2.98 -14.11
CA ILE A 156 15.28 -2.36 -15.44
C ILE A 156 14.03 -1.46 -15.49
N LYS A 157 14.19 -0.38 -16.24
CA LYS A 157 13.52 0.93 -16.18
C LYS A 157 12.02 1.00 -16.48
N ASP A 158 11.33 -0.11 -16.74
CA ASP A 158 9.94 -0.08 -17.22
C ASP A 158 8.96 -0.64 -16.18
N TYR A 159 8.40 0.26 -15.38
CA TYR A 159 7.32 -0.05 -14.44
C TYR A 159 5.96 0.09 -15.14
N ASP A 160 5.16 -0.97 -15.13
CA ASP A 160 3.79 -0.96 -15.64
C ASP A 160 2.80 -0.52 -14.55
N SER A 161 2.18 0.65 -14.75
CA SER A 161 1.18 1.24 -13.85
C SER A 161 -0.24 0.64 -13.99
N SER A 162 -0.44 -0.30 -14.92
CA SER A 162 -1.74 -0.94 -15.20
C SER A 162 -2.33 -1.72 -14.02
N HIS A 163 -1.55 -1.99 -12.97
CA HIS A 163 -1.95 -2.82 -11.83
C HIS A 163 -2.47 -2.07 -10.60
N LEU A 164 -2.38 -0.74 -10.55
CA LEU A 164 -2.66 0.00 -9.31
C LEU A 164 -4.16 -0.01 -8.93
N ILE A 165 -5.02 0.12 -9.94
CA ILE A 165 -6.48 0.12 -9.81
C ILE A 165 -7.08 -0.37 -11.14
N LYS A 166 -7.97 -1.35 -11.08
CA LYS A 166 -8.75 -1.80 -12.25
C LYS A 166 -10.02 -0.96 -12.37
N GLU A 167 -10.53 -0.77 -13.59
CA GLU A 167 -11.84 -0.16 -13.79
C GLU A 167 -12.96 -1.16 -13.46
N LYS A 168 -13.99 -0.70 -12.74
CA LYS A 168 -15.21 -1.49 -12.48
C LYS A 168 -15.99 -1.63 -13.80
N SER A 169 -16.21 -2.86 -14.27
CA SER A 169 -16.85 -3.15 -15.56
C SER A 169 -18.32 -2.71 -15.66
N ASP A 170 -19.03 -2.70 -14.54
CA ASP A 170 -20.50 -2.60 -14.52
C ASP A 170 -21.01 -1.19 -14.19
N VAL A 171 -20.10 -0.21 -14.12
CA VAL A 171 -20.44 1.17 -13.73
C VAL A 171 -20.57 2.05 -14.98
N ASP A 172 -21.76 2.07 -15.56
CA ASP A 172 -22.13 3.04 -16.62
C ASP A 172 -22.58 4.37 -16.00
N LEU A 173 -21.62 5.14 -15.48
CA LEU A 173 -21.85 6.50 -15.00
C LEU A 173 -21.30 7.52 -16.00
N ASN A 174 -22.21 8.29 -16.60
CA ASN A 174 -21.82 9.44 -17.41
C ASN A 174 -21.10 10.49 -16.54
N LYS A 175 -20.20 11.28 -17.15
CA LYS A 175 -19.37 12.28 -16.45
C LYS A 175 -20.19 13.23 -15.58
N ARG A 176 -21.37 13.64 -16.02
CA ARG A 176 -22.22 14.62 -15.30
C ARG A 176 -22.78 14.02 -14.02
N GLU A 177 -23.31 12.80 -14.10
CA GLU A 177 -23.89 12.08 -12.96
C GLU A 177 -22.81 11.69 -11.95
N PHE A 178 -21.68 11.20 -12.43
CA PHE A 178 -20.50 10.95 -11.61
C PHE A 178 -20.11 12.21 -10.81
N LEU A 179 -19.99 13.36 -11.48
CA LEU A 179 -19.61 14.60 -10.83
C LEU A 179 -20.68 15.09 -9.85
N LYS A 180 -21.97 14.84 -10.09
CA LYS A 180 -23.00 15.16 -9.09
C LYS A 180 -22.82 14.35 -7.80
N ASN A 181 -22.57 13.05 -7.94
CA ASN A 181 -22.51 12.13 -6.80
C ASN A 181 -21.18 12.25 -6.02
N ILE A 182 -20.05 12.50 -6.70
CA ILE A 182 -18.75 12.60 -6.02
C ILE A 182 -18.70 13.76 -5.00
N PHE A 183 -19.44 14.85 -5.22
CA PHE A 183 -19.51 15.96 -4.27
C PHE A 183 -20.39 15.68 -3.04
N THR A 184 -21.07 14.53 -3.01
CA THR A 184 -21.89 14.08 -1.86
C THR A 184 -21.17 13.06 -0.97
N LEU A 185 -19.95 12.64 -1.34
CA LEU A 185 -19.17 11.67 -0.57
C LEU A 185 -18.81 12.23 0.81
N PRO A 186 -18.79 11.37 1.85
CA PRO A 186 -18.48 11.78 3.22
C PRO A 186 -17.10 12.42 3.33
N SER A 187 -16.98 13.38 4.26
CA SER A 187 -15.75 14.10 4.53
C SER A 187 -14.64 13.16 4.98
N LYS A 188 -13.45 13.37 4.43
CA LYS A 188 -12.27 12.56 4.71
C LYS A 188 -11.80 12.76 6.14
N ARG A 189 -11.35 11.69 6.78
CA ARG A 189 -10.68 11.77 8.08
C ARG A 189 -9.17 11.77 7.83
N LEU A 190 -8.50 12.77 8.40
CA LEU A 190 -7.04 12.80 8.42
C LEU A 190 -6.54 11.54 9.14
N ASP A 191 -5.78 10.71 8.44
CA ASP A 191 -5.18 9.50 8.98
C ASP A 191 -3.65 9.63 8.92
N ASN A 192 -3.00 9.48 10.09
CA ASN A 192 -1.55 9.65 10.21
C ASN A 192 -0.75 8.42 9.73
N SER A 193 -1.39 7.30 9.42
CA SER A 193 -0.71 6.06 8.99
C SER A 193 0.14 6.28 7.74
N ILE A 194 -0.33 7.12 6.82
CA ILE A 194 0.41 7.48 5.62
C ILE A 194 1.60 8.39 5.96
N LYS A 195 1.41 9.40 6.80
CA LYS A 195 2.50 10.27 7.25
C LYS A 195 3.59 9.46 7.97
N ASN A 196 3.19 8.57 8.87
CA ASN A 196 4.11 7.69 9.60
C ASN A 196 4.85 6.74 8.67
N TYR A 197 4.15 6.19 7.66
CA TYR A 197 4.76 5.39 6.60
C TYR A 197 5.84 6.22 5.90
N HIS A 198 5.51 7.41 5.39
CA HIS A 198 6.46 8.30 4.70
C HIS A 198 7.66 8.71 5.54
N GLU A 199 7.45 9.15 6.78
CA GLU A 199 8.56 9.51 7.69
C GLU A 199 9.53 8.35 7.84
N TYR A 200 9.00 7.14 8.00
CA TYR A 200 9.79 5.93 8.08
C TYR A 200 10.51 5.57 6.76
N TYR A 201 9.87 5.75 5.60
CA TYR A 201 10.57 5.57 4.32
C TYR A 201 11.71 6.57 4.14
N SER A 202 11.51 7.82 4.55
CA SER A 202 12.57 8.82 4.52
C SER A 202 13.74 8.38 5.39
N GLU A 203 13.50 7.83 6.58
CA GLU A 203 14.54 7.24 7.43
C GLU A 203 15.31 6.13 6.70
N LEU A 204 14.62 5.17 6.08
CA LEU A 204 15.28 4.06 5.35
C LEU A 204 16.11 4.55 4.16
N VAL A 205 15.58 5.49 3.38
CA VAL A 205 16.26 6.07 2.21
C VAL A 205 17.48 6.89 2.65
N ASN A 206 17.39 7.62 3.76
CA ASN A 206 18.53 8.35 4.31
C ASN A 206 19.65 7.41 4.79
N GLU A 207 19.29 6.25 5.34
CA GLU A 207 20.26 5.21 5.70
C GLU A 207 20.87 4.54 4.46
N ASN A 208 20.07 4.29 3.42
CA ASN A 208 20.48 3.58 2.20
C ASN A 208 19.85 4.22 0.95
N PRO A 209 20.49 5.22 0.32
CA PRO A 209 19.91 5.95 -0.82
C PRO A 209 19.58 5.07 -2.04
N GLU A 210 20.28 3.95 -2.22
CA GLU A 210 20.03 2.97 -3.29
C GLU A 210 18.63 2.35 -3.22
N ILE A 211 18.02 2.29 -2.03
CA ILE A 211 16.64 1.82 -1.82
C ILE A 211 15.68 2.51 -2.79
N MET A 212 15.90 3.79 -3.09
CA MET A 212 15.04 4.56 -3.97
C MET A 212 14.90 3.99 -5.38
N GLN A 213 15.92 3.27 -5.87
CA GLN A 213 15.90 2.69 -7.21
C GLN A 213 14.97 1.46 -7.29
N HIS A 214 14.70 0.82 -6.15
CA HIS A 214 13.95 -0.42 -6.05
C HIS A 214 12.54 -0.24 -5.46
N ILE A 215 12.21 0.92 -4.91
CA ILE A 215 10.86 1.23 -4.42
C ILE A 215 10.04 1.87 -5.54
N ASP A 216 8.91 1.25 -5.86
CA ASP A 216 7.91 1.83 -6.76
C ASP A 216 7.01 2.80 -5.99
N PHE A 217 7.59 3.96 -5.64
CA PHE A 217 6.84 5.06 -5.08
C PHE A 217 6.33 5.96 -6.21
N LEU A 218 5.04 5.81 -6.53
CA LEU A 218 4.44 6.50 -7.66
C LEU A 218 3.66 7.72 -7.18
N LEU A 219 3.88 8.84 -7.85
CA LEU A 219 3.17 10.09 -7.59
C LEU A 219 2.31 10.47 -8.80
N PRO A 220 1.16 11.14 -8.55
CA PRO A 220 0.41 11.74 -9.63
C PRO A 220 1.22 12.87 -10.27
N ALA A 221 1.33 12.80 -11.58
CA ALA A 221 1.99 13.79 -12.41
C ALA A 221 1.06 14.23 -13.54
N LYS A 222 1.30 15.44 -14.04
CA LYS A 222 0.62 15.98 -15.20
C LYS A 222 0.97 15.16 -16.45
N SER A 223 -0.06 14.71 -17.16
CA SER A 223 0.09 14.00 -18.43
C SER A 223 -0.09 14.92 -19.65
N ASP A 224 -1.00 15.90 -19.56
CA ASP A 224 -1.33 16.84 -20.64
C ASP A 224 -2.06 18.07 -20.03
N ASN A 225 -2.25 19.14 -20.81
CA ASN A 225 -2.94 20.37 -20.40
C ASN A 225 -4.48 20.27 -20.37
N LYS A 226 -5.06 19.08 -20.54
CA LYS A 226 -6.52 18.88 -20.67
C LYS A 226 -7.31 18.96 -19.36
N CYS A 227 -6.68 19.26 -18.22
CA CYS A 227 -7.39 19.22 -16.94
C CYS A 227 -8.53 20.25 -16.90
N SER A 228 -9.77 19.76 -16.75
CA SER A 228 -10.97 20.61 -16.73
C SER A 228 -11.25 21.24 -15.36
N LYS A 229 -10.32 21.13 -14.39
CA LYS A 229 -10.47 21.61 -13.02
C LYS A 229 -11.75 21.15 -12.31
N CYS A 230 -12.30 19.98 -12.66
CA CYS A 230 -13.51 19.46 -12.03
C CYS A 230 -13.33 19.02 -10.57
N GLN A 231 -12.09 18.98 -10.06
CA GLN A 231 -11.71 18.60 -8.70
C GLN A 231 -12.09 17.18 -8.28
N ALA A 232 -12.48 16.30 -9.22
CA ALA A 232 -12.80 14.90 -8.90
C ALA A 232 -11.61 14.17 -8.23
N CYS A 233 -10.38 14.37 -8.73
CA CYS A 233 -9.17 13.80 -8.15
C CYS A 233 -8.90 14.31 -6.72
N VAL A 234 -9.10 15.61 -6.48
CA VAL A 234 -8.96 16.23 -5.16
C VAL A 234 -10.00 15.65 -4.21
N LYS A 235 -11.28 15.58 -4.59
CA LYS A 235 -12.35 15.05 -3.74
C LYS A 235 -12.22 13.56 -3.46
N LEU A 236 -11.71 12.77 -4.41
CA LEU A 236 -11.56 11.32 -4.24
C LEU A 236 -10.30 10.92 -3.46
N CYS A 237 -9.28 11.78 -3.38
CA CYS A 237 -8.01 11.43 -2.76
C CYS A 237 -8.20 11.03 -1.28
N PRO A 238 -7.99 9.76 -0.88
CA PRO A 238 -8.31 9.29 0.47
C PRO A 238 -7.51 9.96 1.58
N THR A 239 -6.36 10.53 1.22
CA THR A 239 -5.34 11.00 2.17
C THR A 239 -5.16 12.51 2.14
N ASP A 240 -6.00 13.25 1.40
CA ASP A 240 -5.89 14.69 1.22
C ASP A 240 -4.54 15.17 0.68
N ALA A 241 -3.87 14.30 -0.10
CA ALA A 241 -2.61 14.65 -0.74
C ALA A 241 -2.75 15.67 -1.87
N LEU A 242 -3.94 15.83 -2.44
CA LEU A 242 -4.20 16.76 -3.53
C LEU A 242 -5.04 17.94 -3.06
N ASP A 243 -4.62 19.14 -3.43
CA ASP A 243 -5.31 20.39 -3.10
C ASP A 243 -5.41 21.31 -4.32
N MET A 244 -6.42 22.18 -4.33
CA MET A 244 -6.66 23.15 -5.40
C MET A 244 -6.67 24.58 -4.81
N LYS A 245 -5.72 25.42 -5.22
CA LYS A 245 -5.63 26.83 -4.78
C LYS A 245 -5.44 27.75 -5.97
N GLN A 246 -6.27 28.80 -6.07
CA GLN A 246 -6.13 29.87 -7.06
C GLN A 246 -5.81 29.33 -8.47
N ASP A 247 -6.65 28.39 -8.95
CA ASP A 247 -6.51 27.72 -10.24
C ASP A 247 -5.32 26.76 -10.43
N ASN A 248 -4.44 26.60 -9.45
CA ASN A 248 -3.35 25.63 -9.46
C ASN A 248 -3.71 24.39 -8.64
N MET A 249 -3.19 23.24 -9.07
CA MET A 249 -3.33 21.98 -8.33
C MET A 249 -1.99 21.58 -7.73
N TYR A 250 -1.99 21.25 -6.44
CA TYR A 250 -0.81 20.89 -5.67
C TYR A 250 -0.91 19.47 -5.14
N LEU A 251 0.25 18.84 -4.98
CA LEU A 251 0.45 17.55 -4.35
C LEU A 251 1.32 17.71 -3.10
N ASN A 252 0.78 17.33 -1.94
CA ASN A 252 1.57 17.06 -0.75
C ASN A 252 2.12 15.63 -0.82
N LYS A 253 3.43 15.50 -1.12
CA LYS A 253 4.09 14.21 -1.30
C LYS A 253 4.01 13.35 -0.02
N SER A 254 4.13 13.96 1.16
CA SER A 254 4.10 13.27 2.47
C SER A 254 2.73 12.68 2.82
N LEU A 255 1.66 13.08 2.12
CA LEU A 255 0.32 12.54 2.30
C LEU A 255 -0.08 11.61 1.15
N CYS A 256 0.67 11.58 0.04
CA CYS A 256 0.30 10.76 -1.11
C CYS A 256 0.58 9.29 -0.84
N CYS A 257 -0.39 8.40 -0.97
CA CYS A 257 -0.16 6.96 -0.80
C CYS A 257 0.19 6.24 -2.12
N GLY A 258 0.25 6.96 -3.24
CA GLY A 258 0.50 6.36 -4.55
C GLY A 258 -0.60 5.42 -5.05
N CYS A 259 -1.83 5.51 -4.51
CA CYS A 259 -2.90 4.58 -4.85
C CYS A 259 -3.40 4.67 -6.31
N GLY A 260 -3.16 5.78 -7.03
CA GLY A 260 -3.57 5.92 -8.43
C GLY A 260 -5.01 6.38 -8.67
N LEU A 261 -5.82 6.59 -7.62
CA LEU A 261 -7.23 7.01 -7.76
C LEU A 261 -7.42 8.29 -8.57
N CYS A 262 -6.51 9.24 -8.39
CA CYS A 262 -6.55 10.52 -9.08
C CYS A 262 -6.33 10.39 -10.61
N ALA A 263 -5.46 9.47 -11.05
CA ALA A 263 -5.28 9.16 -12.46
C ALA A 263 -6.50 8.40 -13.01
N ASN A 264 -6.99 7.39 -12.27
CA ASN A 264 -8.15 6.58 -12.67
C ASN A 264 -9.45 7.41 -12.80
N VAL A 265 -9.68 8.36 -11.91
CA VAL A 265 -10.91 9.18 -11.92
C VAL A 265 -10.88 10.30 -12.97
N CYS A 266 -9.72 10.60 -13.56
CA CYS A 266 -9.57 11.73 -14.47
C CYS A 266 -10.16 11.42 -15.85
N PHE A 267 -11.40 11.87 -16.09
CA PHE A 267 -12.07 11.73 -17.40
C PHE A 267 -11.27 12.33 -18.57
N GLU A 268 -10.52 13.39 -18.31
CA GLU A 268 -9.68 14.07 -19.32
C GLU A 268 -8.34 13.38 -19.54
N LYS A 269 -8.00 12.38 -18.71
CA LYS A 269 -6.68 11.72 -18.68
C LYS A 269 -5.53 12.71 -18.53
N ALA A 270 -5.77 13.81 -17.82
CA ALA A 270 -4.77 14.84 -17.57
C ALA A 270 -3.77 14.43 -16.47
N LEU A 271 -4.03 13.37 -15.72
CA LEU A 271 -3.18 12.82 -14.67
C LEU A 271 -2.69 11.42 -15.04
N THR A 272 -1.44 11.14 -14.71
CA THR A 272 -0.82 9.81 -14.78
C THR A 272 -0.03 9.52 -13.49
N MET A 273 0.37 8.28 -13.28
CA MET A 273 1.21 7.87 -12.15
C MET A 273 2.65 7.67 -12.64
N GLN A 274 3.60 8.38 -12.06
CA GLN A 274 5.02 8.33 -12.45
C GLN A 274 5.91 8.02 -11.24
N LYS A 275 7.08 7.41 -11.49
CA LYS A 275 8.09 7.22 -10.45
C LYS A 275 8.51 8.57 -9.87
N ASN A 276 8.59 8.61 -8.55
CA ASN A 276 9.09 9.77 -7.84
C ASN A 276 10.61 9.97 -8.09
N ASP A 277 11.06 11.22 -7.97
CA ASP A 277 12.47 11.65 -8.09
C ASP A 277 13.33 11.26 -6.88
N GLY A 278 12.72 10.66 -5.86
CA GLY A 278 13.37 10.25 -4.63
C GLY A 278 13.10 11.14 -3.43
N VAL A 279 12.41 12.26 -3.62
CA VAL A 279 12.02 13.15 -2.54
C VAL A 279 10.55 12.90 -2.22
N ILE A 280 10.25 12.29 -1.06
CA ILE A 280 8.88 11.90 -0.68
C ILE A 280 8.16 12.93 0.19
N ASP A 281 8.79 14.06 0.47
CA ASP A 281 8.23 15.17 1.22
C ASP A 281 8.09 16.45 0.40
N GLY A 282 7.34 17.40 0.97
CA GLY A 282 7.08 18.70 0.35
C GLY A 282 5.78 18.79 -0.44
N ILE A 283 5.44 20.03 -0.80
CA ILE A 283 4.26 20.36 -1.61
C ILE A 283 4.77 20.80 -2.97
N ILE A 284 4.41 20.07 -4.02
CA ILE A 284 4.78 20.38 -5.40
C ILE A 284 3.54 20.74 -6.22
N PRO A 285 3.68 21.65 -7.20
CA PRO A 285 2.63 21.88 -8.17
C PRO A 285 2.53 20.68 -9.14
N ILE A 286 1.32 20.33 -9.56
CA ILE A 286 1.06 19.43 -10.69
C ILE A 286 0.61 20.24 -11.91
N PHE A 287 -0.29 21.19 -11.71
CA PHE A 287 -0.75 22.12 -12.74
C PHE A 287 -0.50 23.54 -12.25
N GLU A 288 0.37 24.26 -12.96
CA GLU A 288 0.61 25.69 -12.82
C GLU A 288 0.10 26.39 -14.07
N GLU A 289 -0.52 27.55 -13.91
CA GLU A 289 -0.91 28.48 -14.98
C GLU A 289 -1.51 27.76 -16.20
N PHE A 290 -2.80 27.41 -16.09
CA PHE A 290 -3.58 26.91 -17.22
C PHE A 290 -3.61 27.97 -18.33
N GLU A 291 -2.62 27.94 -19.23
CA GLU A 291 -2.65 28.67 -20.51
C GLU A 291 -3.78 28.16 -21.42
#